data_AF-A0ABD0N5Z9-F1
#
_entry.id   AF-A0ABD0N5Z9-F1
#
_cell.length_a   1.000
_cell.length_b   1.000
_cell.length_c   1.000
_cell.angle_alpha   90.00
_cell.angle_beta   90.00
_cell.angle_gamma   90.00
#
_symmetry.space_group_name_H-M   'P 1'
#
loop_
_entity.id
_entity.type
_entity.pdbx_description
1 polymer ?
#
loop_
_entity_poly.entity_id
_entity_poly.type
_entity_poly.pdbx_seq_one_letter_code
_entity_poly.pdbx_strand_id
1 'polypeptide(L)' 'NAFKPGMKLEAVDKKNPYLICPATIGEVKGEEVFVMFDGWRGAFDYWCRYDSRDIFPVG' A
#
# COMPACT_ATOMS: atom_id res chain seq x y z
N ASN A 1 1.34 7.88 -12.20
CA ASN A 1 1.11 6.58 -11.55
C ASN A 1 1.71 5.46 -12.41
N ALA A 2 2.75 4.78 -11.92
CA ALA A 2 3.41 3.67 -12.63
C ALA A 2 3.20 2.30 -11.94
N PHE A 3 2.39 2.26 -10.88
CA PHE A 3 2.08 1.03 -10.17
C PHE A 3 1.23 0.08 -11.00
N LYS A 4 1.34 -1.21 -10.71
CA LYS A 4 0.53 -2.29 -11.29
C LYS A 4 0.03 -3.21 -10.19
N PRO A 5 -1.19 -3.78 -10.31
CA PRO A 5 -1.64 -4.84 -9.42
C PRO A 5 -0.61 -5.97 -9.30
N GLY A 6 -0.40 -6.46 -8.09
CA GLY A 6 0.57 -7.50 -7.75
C GLY A 6 1.98 -7.00 -7.41
N MET A 7 2.30 -5.70 -7.60
CA MET A 7 3.56 -5.14 -7.15
C MET A 7 3.67 -5.17 -5.62
N LYS A 8 4.85 -5.54 -5.10
CA LYS A 8 5.19 -5.50 -3.68
C LYS A 8 5.76 -4.14 -3.29
N LEU A 9 5.48 -3.71 -2.08
CA LEU A 9 5.95 -2.47 -1.48
C LEU A 9 5.95 -2.56 0.04
N GLU A 10 6.47 -1.52 0.68
CA GLU A 10 6.30 -1.26 2.10
C GLU A 10 5.30 -0.13 2.31
N ALA A 11 4.44 -0.26 3.33
CA ALA A 11 3.38 0.72 3.59
C ALA A 11 3.19 0.98 5.08
N VAL A 12 2.88 2.22 5.44
CA VAL A 12 2.53 2.59 6.82
C VAL A 12 1.14 2.04 7.17
N ASP A 13 1.01 1.33 8.29
CA ASP A 13 -0.30 1.01 8.83
C ASP A 13 -0.95 2.30 9.38
N LYS A 14 -2.01 2.78 8.71
CA LYS A 14 -2.74 3.99 9.12
C LYS A 14 -3.36 3.89 10.52
N LYS A 15 -3.61 2.68 11.03
CA LYS A 15 -4.08 2.44 12.40
C LYS A 15 -2.95 2.41 13.42
N ASN A 16 -1.73 2.09 12.98
CA ASN A 16 -0.52 2.04 13.80
C ASN A 16 0.65 2.73 13.07
N PRO A 17 0.70 4.08 13.03
CA PRO A 17 1.61 4.82 12.14
C PRO A 17 3.12 4.60 12.38
N TYR A 18 3.48 3.93 13.47
CA TYR A 18 4.85 3.52 13.77
C TYR A 18 5.27 2.22 13.07
N LEU A 19 4.33 1.52 12.43
CA LEU A 19 4.57 0.27 11.72
C LEU A 19 4.62 0.51 10.21
N ILE A 20 5.73 0.08 9.61
CA ILE A 20 5.88 -0.10 8.17
C ILE A 20 5.83 -1.60 7.92
N CYS A 21 4.87 -2.04 7.11
CA CYS A 21 4.61 -3.46 6.89
C CYS A 21 4.69 -3.82 5.41
N PRO A 22 5.04 -5.08 5.08
CA PRO A 22 4.94 -5.60 3.71
C PRO A 22 3.51 -5.51 3.18
N ALA A 23 3.37 -5.00 1.96
CA ALA A 23 2.11 -4.83 1.29
C ALA A 23 2.18 -5.13 -0.21
N THR A 24 1.01 -5.28 -0.81
CA THR A 24 0.80 -5.54 -2.24
C THR A 24 -0.17 -4.51 -2.81
N ILE A 25 0.13 -4.00 -4.02
CA ILE A 25 -0.86 -3.24 -4.80
C ILE A 25 -1.97 -4.18 -5.23
N GLY A 26 -3.18 -4.01 -4.72
CA GLY A 26 -4.35 -4.79 -5.12
C GLY A 26 -5.00 -4.26 -6.40
N GLU A 27 -5.14 -2.95 -6.52
CA GLU A 27 -5.81 -2.29 -7.63
C GLU A 27 -5.20 -0.89 -7.89
N VAL A 28 -5.35 -0.39 -9.12
CA VAL A 28 -4.91 0.95 -9.53
C VAL A 28 -6.07 1.67 -10.21
N LYS A 29 -6.44 2.86 -9.72
CA LYS A 29 -7.51 3.72 -10.27
C LYS A 29 -7.01 5.14 -10.48
N GLY A 30 -6.56 5.44 -11.69
CA GLY A 30 -6.06 6.77 -12.04
C GLY A 30 -4.87 7.17 -11.16
N GLU A 31 -5.08 8.15 -10.27
CA GLU A 31 -4.06 8.60 -9.32
C GLU A 31 -4.02 7.80 -8.01
N GLU A 32 -5.00 6.94 -7.76
CA GLU A 32 -5.07 6.16 -6.52
C GLU A 32 -4.60 4.72 -6.71
N VAL A 33 -4.03 4.16 -5.65
CA VAL A 33 -3.62 2.76 -5.54
C VAL A 33 -4.23 2.15 -4.29
N PHE A 34 -4.67 0.90 -4.40
CA PHE A 34 -5.20 0.12 -3.30
C PHE A 34 -4.07 -0.71 -2.69
N VAL A 35 -3.74 -0.43 -1.43
CA VAL A 35 -2.68 -1.08 -0.68
C VAL A 35 -3.29 -2.17 0.19
N MET A 36 -2.83 -3.41 0.00
CA MET A 36 -3.26 -4.57 0.79
C MET A 36 -2.11 -5.09 1.64
N PHE A 37 -2.34 -5.28 2.94
CA PHE A 37 -1.28 -5.78 3.83
C PHE A 37 -1.14 -7.30 3.77
N ASP A 38 0.08 -7.78 3.51
CA ASP A 38 0.35 -9.20 3.34
C ASP A 38 0.11 -9.96 4.66
N GLY A 39 -0.67 -11.05 4.61
CA GLY A 39 -0.98 -11.87 5.79
C GLY A 39 -2.16 -11.36 6.64
N TRP A 40 -2.81 -10.27 6.26
CA TRP A 40 -3.96 -9.69 6.97
C TRP A 40 -5.25 -9.82 6.17
N ARG A 41 -6.41 -9.89 6.85
CA ARG A 41 -7.74 -10.05 6.21
C ARG A 41 -8.34 -8.71 5.73
N GLY A 42 -7.49 -7.82 5.21
CA GLY A 42 -7.90 -6.53 4.66
C GLY A 42 -8.36 -5.46 5.64
N ALA A 43 -8.31 -5.72 6.96
CA ALA A 43 -8.74 -4.77 7.98
C ALA A 43 -7.87 -3.49 8.06
N PHE A 44 -6.71 -3.51 7.40
CA PHE A 44 -5.72 -2.42 7.38
C PHE A 44 -5.57 -1.80 5.98
N ASP A 45 -6.22 -2.39 4.98
CA ASP A 45 -6.09 -1.99 3.58
C ASP A 45 -6.65 -0.59 3.37
N TYR A 46 -6.05 0.16 2.45
CA TYR A 46 -6.51 1.51 2.16
C TYR A 46 -6.21 1.94 0.73
N TRP A 47 -7.00 2.90 0.28
CA TRP A 47 -6.69 3.72 -0.89
C TRP A 47 -5.77 4.87 -0.49
N CYS A 48 -4.80 5.16 -1.34
CA CYS A 48 -3.97 6.36 -1.26
C CYS A 48 -3.56 6.82 -2.65
N ARG A 49 -3.13 8.07 -2.78
CA ARG A 49 -2.52 8.54 -4.02
C ARG A 49 -1.19 7.82 -4.28
N TYR A 50 -0.86 7.65 -5.56
CA TYR A 50 0.39 7.01 -6.00
C TYR A 50 1.66 7.75 -5.54
N ASP A 51 1.55 9.02 -5.15
CA ASP A 51 2.64 9.88 -4.67
C ASP A 51 2.62 10.06 -3.14
N SER A 52 1.85 9.22 -2.43
CA SER A 52 1.81 9.20 -0.97
C SER A 52 3.20 8.99 -0.38
N ARG A 53 3.52 9.70 0.71
CA ARG A 53 4.76 9.53 1.47
C ARG A 53 4.71 8.34 2.44
N ASP A 54 3.58 7.65 2.49
CA ASP A 54 3.30 6.50 3.36
C ASP A 54 3.50 5.16 2.65
N ILE A 55 3.98 5.18 1.40
CA ILE A 55 4.34 3.99 0.62
C ILE A 55 5.80 4.11 0.15
N PHE A 56 6.53 3.01 0.24
CA PHE A 56 7.96 2.95 0.00
C PHE A 56 8.30 1.78 -0.94
N PRO A 57 9.36 1.90 -1.77
CA PRO A 57 9.89 0.75 -2.48
C PRO A 57 10.40 -0.32 -1.49
N VAL A 58 10.47 -1.58 -1.93
CA VAL A 58 11.03 -2.69 -1.13
C VAL A 58 12.50 -2.41 -0.78
N GLY A 59 12.89 -2.54 0.50
CA GLY A 59 14.25 -2.26 0.99
C GLY A 59 14.66 -3.00 2.26
#